data_AF-A0A5C6U5K7-F1
#
_entry.id   AF-A0A5C6U5K7-F1
#
_cell.length_a   1.000
_cell.length_b   1.000
_cell.length_c   1.000
_cell.angle_alpha   90.00
_cell.angle_beta   90.00
_cell.angle_gamma   90.00
#
_symmetry.space_group_name_H-M   'P 1'
#
loop_
_entity.id
_entity.type
_entity.pdbx_description
1 polymer ?
#
loop_
_entity_poly.entity_id
_entity_poly.type
_entity_poly.pdbx_seq_one_letter_code
_entity_poly.pdbx_strand_id
1 'polypeptide(L)'
;MARPVRGLQNERHEALALLRCTVLLLAASVIGTASAGPDPAPGTPSKFSNRGSVANTRHNLTQRPVETGPGGTINAALMDTQRNNYGEVCVYCHTPHGANQTIAAPLWNRTTKVNTYQTYDLLATASMTQPVTQPGASSLTCLSCHDGTTAVDAIVNMPGSGRYNIARVSSDAPALLNEWPNAAVTHVGLQGPDQGCLVCHNPNGAGAAFPTAYDFSAFAIGTDLRNDHPVGVRYPPAGAGTDFNEPGRREARLAYFDVNGNSRAEPNELRLYNTGDGYEVECASCHDPHGVPSAGPGSNFNATFLRRPNTGSAICLTCHSK
;
A
#
# COMPACT_ATOMS: atom_id res chain seq x y z
N MET A 1 67.89 16.41 49.24
CA MET A 1 66.68 17.14 48.79
C MET A 1 66.65 17.03 47.27
N ALA A 2 66.17 15.94 46.64
CA ALA A 2 64.75 15.62 46.35
C ALA A 2 64.03 16.82 45.72
N ARG A 3 63.55 16.86 44.47
CA ARG A 3 63.05 15.84 43.51
C ARG A 3 62.90 16.46 42.11
N PRO A 4 62.89 15.67 41.02
CA PRO A 4 62.36 16.06 39.70
C PRO A 4 60.94 15.50 39.40
N VAL A 5 60.25 16.18 38.48
CA VAL A 5 59.16 15.79 37.54
C VAL A 5 57.85 15.13 38.05
N ARG A 6 56.73 15.86 37.85
CA ARG A 6 55.34 15.43 37.51
C ARG A 6 54.72 16.63 36.77
N GLY A 7 53.91 16.55 35.72
CA GLY A 7 53.12 15.50 35.10
C GLY A 7 51.91 16.22 34.50
N LEU A 8 51.83 16.32 33.17
CA LEU A 8 50.67 16.79 32.43
C LEU A 8 49.55 15.75 32.55
N GLN A 9 48.38 16.14 33.11
CA GLN A 9 47.03 15.58 32.86
C GLN A 9 46.07 15.96 34.00
N ASN A 10 45.32 17.06 33.86
CA ASN A 10 43.91 17.18 34.30
C ASN A 10 43.41 18.63 34.15
N GLU A 11 42.85 18.96 33.00
CA GLU A 11 42.14 20.24 32.76
C GLU A 11 41.00 19.99 31.75
N ARG A 12 40.06 19.09 32.06
CA ARG A 12 38.84 18.87 31.24
C ARG A 12 37.57 18.51 32.03
N HIS A 13 37.44 18.90 33.30
CA HIS A 13 36.25 18.60 34.10
C HIS A 13 35.74 19.80 34.91
N GLU A 14 35.45 20.95 34.28
CA GLU A 14 34.73 22.07 34.94
C GLU A 14 33.78 22.82 34.00
N ALA A 15 32.90 22.12 33.28
CA ALA A 15 31.85 22.78 32.47
C ALA A 15 30.50 22.05 32.47
N LEU A 16 30.18 21.31 33.53
CA LEU A 16 28.92 20.55 33.63
C LEU A 16 28.32 20.59 35.04
N ALA A 17 28.14 21.77 35.62
CA ALA A 17 27.40 21.89 36.89
C ALA A 17 26.89 23.31 37.15
N LEU A 18 25.92 23.80 36.36
CA LEU A 18 25.00 24.88 36.77
C LEU A 18 23.94 25.05 35.67
N LEU A 19 22.75 24.48 35.87
CA LEU A 19 21.48 25.22 35.95
C LEU A 19 20.31 24.21 35.86
N ARG A 20 19.84 23.76 37.03
CA ARG A 20 18.50 23.20 37.19
C ARG A 20 17.52 24.38 37.21
N CYS A 21 16.60 24.43 36.25
CA CYS A 21 15.34 25.19 36.36
C CYS A 21 14.21 24.37 35.73
N THR A 22 13.52 23.66 36.63
CA THR A 22 12.07 23.38 36.66
C THR A 22 11.29 23.55 35.34
N VAL A 23 10.95 22.42 34.70
CA VAL A 23 9.72 22.30 33.90
C VAL A 23 8.97 21.07 34.38
N LEU A 24 8.05 21.29 35.30
CA LEU A 24 6.93 20.40 35.60
C LEU A 24 5.77 20.90 34.75
N LEU A 25 5.34 20.14 33.74
CA LEU A 25 4.05 20.35 33.06
C LEU A 25 3.58 19.02 32.43
N LEU A 26 2.58 18.46 33.11
CA LEU A 26 1.56 17.48 32.72
C LEU A 26 1.92 16.43 31.65
N ALA A 27 2.12 15.20 32.11
CA ALA A 27 1.80 14.01 31.35
C ALA A 27 0.26 13.94 31.18
N ALA A 28 -0.23 14.32 29.99
CA ALA A 28 -1.56 13.91 29.54
C ALA A 28 -1.42 12.55 28.85
N SER A 29 -1.80 11.51 29.57
CA SER A 29 -2.08 10.18 29.02
C SER A 29 -3.26 10.29 28.04
N VAL A 30 -2.95 10.54 26.77
CA VAL A 30 -3.91 10.27 25.69
C VAL A 30 -3.89 8.77 25.46
N ILE A 31 -4.86 8.09 26.07
CA ILE A 31 -5.29 6.77 25.61
C ILE A 31 -5.83 7.00 24.20
N GLY A 32 -4.96 6.88 23.21
CA GLY A 32 -5.34 6.87 21.81
C GLY A 32 -6.16 5.62 21.56
N THR A 33 -7.47 5.75 21.66
CA THR A 33 -8.36 4.83 20.96
C THR A 33 -8.10 5.07 19.48
N ALA A 34 -7.34 4.17 18.85
CA ALA A 34 -7.28 4.11 17.40
C ALA A 34 -8.64 3.61 16.90
N SER A 35 -9.65 4.48 16.93
CA SER A 35 -10.78 4.32 16.04
C SER A 35 -10.26 4.70 14.67
N ALA A 36 -10.22 3.73 13.75
CA ALA A 36 -10.23 4.04 12.32
C ALA A 36 -11.33 5.08 12.11
N GLY A 37 -10.93 6.32 11.82
CA GLY A 37 -11.88 7.38 11.53
C GLY A 37 -12.79 6.91 10.40
N PRO A 38 -14.07 7.28 10.41
CA PRO A 38 -14.92 7.02 9.27
C PRO A 38 -14.23 7.57 8.02
N ASP A 39 -14.25 6.79 6.93
CA ASP A 39 -13.93 7.26 5.58
C ASP A 39 -14.40 8.72 5.44
N PRO A 40 -13.61 9.64 4.86
CA PRO A 40 -14.07 11.00 4.65
C PRO A 40 -15.43 10.93 3.98
N ALA A 41 -16.42 11.56 4.63
CA ALA A 41 -17.84 11.41 4.32
C ALA A 41 -18.12 11.38 2.81
N PRO A 42 -19.15 10.64 2.35
CA PRO A 42 -19.59 10.71 0.97
C PRO A 42 -19.71 12.18 0.54
N GLY A 43 -18.81 12.65 -0.33
CA GLY A 43 -18.82 14.03 -0.81
C GLY A 43 -17.64 14.94 -0.45
N THR A 44 -16.47 14.45 -0.01
CA THR A 44 -15.25 15.19 -0.37
C THR A 44 -15.06 15.06 -1.89
N PRO A 45 -15.19 16.13 -2.70
CA PRO A 45 -15.28 15.99 -4.15
C PRO A 45 -13.91 15.64 -4.75
N SER A 46 -13.54 14.37 -4.69
CA SER A 46 -12.51 13.84 -5.57
C SER A 46 -12.93 14.11 -7.01
N LYS A 47 -12.08 14.75 -7.83
CA LYS A 47 -12.35 14.94 -9.27
C LYS A 47 -12.43 13.60 -10.02
N PHE A 48 -11.93 12.53 -9.42
CA PHE A 48 -12.10 11.17 -9.90
C PHE A 48 -13.51 10.69 -9.55
N SER A 49 -14.33 10.44 -10.59
CA SER A 49 -15.70 9.98 -10.42
C SER A 49 -15.82 8.60 -9.78
N ASN A 50 -14.72 7.83 -9.72
CA ASN A 50 -14.67 6.45 -9.29
C ASN A 50 -15.64 5.56 -10.09
N ARG A 51 -15.71 5.76 -11.42
CA ARG A 51 -16.64 5.06 -12.33
C ARG A 51 -15.93 4.59 -13.60
N GLY A 52 -16.41 3.48 -14.16
CA GLY A 52 -16.06 3.02 -15.51
C GLY A 52 -14.71 2.33 -15.61
N SER A 53 -13.61 3.03 -15.31
CA SER A 53 -12.25 2.49 -15.41
C SER A 53 -11.36 3.02 -14.29
N VAL A 54 -10.27 2.29 -14.00
CA VAL A 54 -9.17 2.70 -13.11
C VAL A 54 -8.63 4.10 -13.44
N ALA A 55 -8.73 4.53 -14.70
CA ALA A 55 -8.39 5.88 -15.14
C ALA A 55 -9.15 7.00 -14.40
N ASN A 56 -10.35 6.72 -13.88
CA ASN A 56 -11.16 7.67 -13.11
C ASN A 56 -11.07 7.39 -11.61
N THR A 57 -9.92 6.92 -11.14
CA THR A 57 -9.68 6.58 -9.73
C THR A 57 -8.33 7.10 -9.26
N ARG A 58 -8.07 7.00 -7.95
CA ARG A 58 -6.79 7.38 -7.34
C ARG A 58 -5.60 6.50 -7.76
N HIS A 59 -5.85 5.32 -8.36
CA HIS A 59 -4.79 4.50 -8.97
C HIS A 59 -4.32 5.05 -10.32
N ASN A 60 -4.95 6.11 -10.84
CA ASN A 60 -4.43 6.81 -12.00
C ASN A 60 -3.31 7.79 -11.64
N LEU A 61 -2.08 7.27 -11.61
CA LEU A 61 -0.90 8.07 -11.33
C LEU A 61 -0.52 9.05 -12.45
N THR A 62 -1.15 8.99 -13.63
CA THR A 62 -0.91 10.01 -14.69
C THR A 62 -1.66 11.30 -14.44
N GLN A 63 -2.78 11.22 -13.71
CA GLN A 63 -3.69 12.32 -13.57
C GLN A 63 -3.26 13.24 -12.42
N ARG A 64 -3.00 14.49 -12.79
CA ARG A 64 -2.96 15.63 -11.89
C ARG A 64 -4.23 16.44 -12.17
N PRO A 65 -5.25 16.45 -11.31
CA PRO A 65 -6.44 17.22 -11.58
C PRO A 65 -6.09 18.71 -11.56
N VAL A 66 -5.76 19.30 -12.72
CA VAL A 66 -5.33 20.69 -12.86
C VAL A 66 -6.43 21.58 -12.28
N GLU A 67 -6.10 22.35 -11.25
CA GLU A 67 -7.09 23.16 -10.55
C GLU A 67 -7.42 24.43 -11.36
N THR A 68 -8.72 24.69 -11.54
CA THR A 68 -9.26 26.05 -11.50
C THR A 68 -9.77 26.26 -10.07
N GLY A 69 -8.87 26.47 -9.11
CA GLY A 69 -9.16 26.57 -7.67
C GLY A 69 -7.92 26.98 -6.85
N PRO A 70 -8.06 27.46 -5.59
CA PRO A 70 -6.95 27.99 -4.81
C PRO A 70 -5.98 26.88 -4.41
N GLY A 71 -4.81 26.86 -5.05
CA GLY A 71 -3.84 25.75 -5.04
C GLY A 71 -3.28 25.47 -6.44
N GLY A 72 -4.12 25.64 -7.46
CA GLY A 72 -3.71 25.89 -8.85
C GLY A 72 -2.77 24.85 -9.46
N THR A 73 -2.19 25.18 -10.61
CA THR A 73 -1.16 24.40 -11.34
C THR A 73 0.08 24.01 -10.50
N ILE A 74 0.25 24.59 -9.30
CA ILE A 74 1.42 24.38 -8.42
C ILE A 74 1.37 23.01 -7.75
N ASN A 75 0.23 22.61 -7.17
CA ASN A 75 0.09 21.28 -6.55
C ASN A 75 0.30 20.15 -7.57
N ALA A 76 -0.21 20.37 -8.78
CA ALA A 76 -0.03 19.47 -9.92
C ALA A 76 1.44 19.38 -10.36
N ALA A 77 2.18 20.51 -10.35
CA ALA A 77 3.61 20.54 -10.67
C ALA A 77 4.46 19.90 -9.56
N LEU A 78 4.08 20.05 -8.28
CA LEU A 78 4.76 19.41 -7.15
C LEU A 78 4.71 17.88 -7.27
N MET A 79 3.59 17.29 -7.71
CA MET A 79 3.51 15.84 -7.96
C MET A 79 4.56 15.36 -8.98
N ASP A 80 4.79 16.11 -10.05
CA ASP A 80 5.79 15.75 -11.07
C ASP A 80 7.23 15.88 -10.56
N THR A 81 7.47 16.66 -9.49
CA THR A 81 8.78 16.67 -8.82
C THR A 81 9.06 15.43 -7.97
N GLN A 82 8.02 14.68 -7.58
CA GLN A 82 8.11 13.56 -6.65
C GLN A 82 7.89 12.18 -7.30
N ARG A 83 7.42 12.17 -8.56
CA ARG A 83 7.22 10.96 -9.36
C ARG A 83 7.21 11.26 -10.85
N ASN A 84 7.77 10.37 -11.65
CA ASN A 84 7.68 10.41 -13.09
C ASN A 84 6.21 10.29 -13.55
N ASN A 85 5.82 11.17 -14.47
CA ASN A 85 4.58 11.03 -15.22
C ASN A 85 4.84 10.33 -16.55
N TYR A 86 4.45 9.06 -16.64
CA TYR A 86 4.64 8.26 -17.84
C TYR A 86 3.53 8.43 -18.90
N GLY A 87 2.49 9.21 -18.59
CA GLY A 87 1.42 9.54 -19.53
C GLY A 87 0.41 8.42 -19.82
N GLU A 88 0.60 7.23 -19.26
CA GLU A 88 -0.30 6.08 -19.44
C GLU A 88 -0.75 5.47 -18.10
N VAL A 89 -2.06 5.24 -17.93
CA VAL A 89 -2.61 4.79 -16.64
C VAL A 89 -2.10 3.39 -16.24
N CYS A 90 -2.02 2.47 -17.19
CA CYS A 90 -1.68 1.08 -16.91
C CYS A 90 -0.18 0.85 -16.70
N VAL A 91 0.68 1.76 -17.17
CA VAL A 91 2.14 1.53 -17.19
C VAL A 91 2.73 1.38 -15.78
N TYR A 92 2.09 1.97 -14.78
CA TYR A 92 2.48 1.85 -13.39
C TYR A 92 2.23 0.46 -12.80
N CYS A 93 1.54 -0.44 -13.51
CA CYS A 93 1.22 -1.79 -13.09
C CYS A 93 1.66 -2.83 -14.12
N HIS A 94 1.35 -2.60 -15.39
CA HIS A 94 1.54 -3.54 -16.48
C HIS A 94 2.37 -2.96 -17.62
N THR A 95 3.01 -3.85 -18.38
CA THR A 95 3.73 -3.51 -19.60
C THR A 95 3.36 -4.51 -20.71
N PRO A 96 3.30 -4.14 -22.00
CA PRO A 96 3.03 -5.12 -23.06
C PRO A 96 4.10 -6.23 -23.16
N HIS A 97 5.34 -5.94 -22.77
CA HIS A 97 6.50 -6.85 -22.79
C HIS A 97 7.59 -6.37 -21.82
N GLY A 98 8.63 -7.18 -21.57
CA GLY A 98 9.72 -6.77 -20.67
C GLY A 98 9.23 -6.59 -19.24
N ALA A 99 8.46 -7.56 -18.76
CA ALA A 99 7.87 -7.55 -17.44
C ALA A 99 8.89 -7.94 -16.36
N ASN A 100 8.68 -7.41 -15.16
CA ASN A 100 9.24 -7.97 -13.95
C ASN A 100 8.65 -9.36 -13.70
N GLN A 101 9.53 -10.35 -13.53
CA GLN A 101 9.16 -11.75 -13.28
C GLN A 101 9.42 -12.19 -11.83
N THR A 102 9.86 -11.29 -10.94
CA THR A 102 10.08 -11.63 -9.52
C THR A 102 8.78 -11.92 -8.78
N ILE A 103 7.68 -11.29 -9.20
CA ILE A 103 6.33 -11.64 -8.78
C ILE A 103 5.67 -12.40 -9.93
N ALA A 104 4.99 -13.51 -9.61
CA ALA A 104 4.21 -14.28 -10.58
C ALA A 104 2.89 -13.56 -10.98
N ALA A 105 3.01 -12.36 -11.56
CA ALA A 105 1.91 -11.51 -11.99
C ALA A 105 1.93 -11.29 -13.52
N PRO A 106 0.77 -11.20 -14.19
CA PRO A 106 0.72 -11.03 -15.64
C PRO A 106 1.37 -9.73 -16.09
N LEU A 107 2.46 -9.84 -16.84
CA LEU A 107 3.16 -8.73 -17.45
C LEU A 107 3.39 -7.53 -16.50
N TRP A 108 3.83 -7.83 -15.28
CA TRP A 108 4.00 -6.84 -14.23
C TRP A 108 5.13 -5.86 -14.55
N ASN A 109 4.91 -4.56 -14.37
CA ASN A 109 5.89 -3.55 -14.73
C ASN A 109 6.58 -2.90 -13.54
N ARG A 110 6.14 -3.14 -12.30
CA ARG A 110 6.72 -2.42 -11.15
C ARG A 110 8.05 -3.02 -10.71
N THR A 111 8.93 -2.16 -10.24
CA THR A 111 10.04 -2.58 -9.37
C THR A 111 9.45 -3.27 -8.14
N THR A 112 10.06 -4.37 -7.71
CA THR A 112 9.65 -5.08 -6.50
C THR A 112 10.87 -5.34 -5.65
N LYS A 113 10.91 -4.73 -4.46
CA LYS A 113 11.91 -5.04 -3.45
C LYS A 113 11.51 -6.31 -2.70
N VAL A 114 12.50 -7.11 -2.34
CA VAL A 114 12.28 -8.26 -1.45
C VAL A 114 12.18 -7.71 -0.04
N ASN A 115 10.97 -7.73 0.52
CA ASN A 115 10.68 -7.32 1.88
C ASN A 115 10.24 -8.54 2.70
N THR A 116 10.58 -8.52 3.99
CA THR A 116 9.97 -9.41 4.98
C THR A 116 8.89 -8.62 5.71
N TYR A 117 7.69 -9.18 5.76
CA TYR A 117 6.53 -8.56 6.37
C TYR A 117 6.29 -9.12 7.78
N GLN A 118 5.89 -8.25 8.71
CA GLN A 118 5.35 -8.69 9.99
C GLN A 118 3.91 -9.12 9.75
N THR A 119 3.65 -10.42 9.80
CA THR A 119 2.33 -10.97 9.49
C THR A 119 1.51 -11.20 10.75
N TYR A 120 0.22 -11.49 10.55
CA TYR A 120 -0.74 -11.78 11.62
C TYR A 120 -0.30 -12.93 12.55
N ASP A 121 0.59 -13.82 12.08
CA ASP A 121 1.21 -14.89 12.87
C ASP A 121 1.86 -14.38 14.16
N LEU A 122 2.50 -13.20 14.08
CA LEU A 122 3.22 -12.61 15.20
C LEU A 122 2.31 -12.11 16.33
N LEU A 123 1.00 -12.03 16.11
CA LEU A 123 0.04 -11.73 17.18
C LEU A 123 -0.21 -12.94 18.09
N ALA A 124 0.15 -14.15 17.65
CA ALA A 124 0.03 -15.39 18.41
C ALA A 124 -1.36 -15.59 19.06
N THR A 125 -2.42 -15.21 18.35
CA THR A 125 -3.78 -15.30 18.90
C THR A 125 -4.24 -16.75 18.98
N ALA A 126 -4.80 -17.18 20.11
CA ALA A 126 -5.31 -18.55 20.29
C ALA A 126 -6.43 -18.93 19.31
N SER A 127 -7.12 -17.96 18.73
CA SER A 127 -8.14 -18.15 17.70
C SER A 127 -7.59 -18.42 16.30
N MET A 128 -6.29 -18.22 16.06
CA MET A 128 -5.67 -18.50 14.77
C MET A 128 -5.23 -19.96 14.72
N THR A 129 -5.97 -20.79 13.99
CA THR A 129 -5.72 -22.23 13.85
C THR A 129 -5.08 -22.60 12.52
N GLN A 130 -5.05 -21.66 11.57
CA GLN A 130 -4.50 -21.88 10.23
C GLN A 130 -3.08 -21.32 10.14
N PRO A 131 -2.18 -22.00 9.37
CA PRO A 131 -0.87 -21.46 9.07
C PRO A 131 -0.97 -20.09 8.40
N VAL A 132 0.00 -19.23 8.69
CA VAL A 132 0.15 -17.91 8.08
C VAL A 132 1.53 -17.84 7.41
N THR A 133 1.56 -17.44 6.15
CA THR A 133 2.77 -17.33 5.34
C THR A 133 3.10 -15.87 5.04
N GLN A 134 4.25 -15.62 4.40
CA GLN A 134 4.54 -14.30 3.83
C GLN A 134 3.59 -14.02 2.65
N PRO A 135 3.25 -12.75 2.37
CA PRO A 135 2.33 -12.41 1.30
C PRO A 135 2.69 -13.04 -0.04
N GLY A 136 1.73 -13.71 -0.66
CA GLY A 136 1.89 -14.30 -1.98
C GLY A 136 1.92 -13.27 -3.11
N ALA A 137 2.09 -13.77 -4.33
CA ALA A 137 2.22 -12.92 -5.52
C ALA A 137 1.05 -11.93 -5.70
N SER A 138 -0.18 -12.32 -5.36
CA SER A 138 -1.36 -11.44 -5.48
C SER A 138 -1.28 -10.24 -4.53
N SER A 139 -0.80 -10.41 -3.30
CA SER A 139 -0.61 -9.28 -2.37
C SER A 139 0.64 -8.48 -2.68
N LEU A 140 1.74 -9.13 -3.10
CA LEU A 140 2.98 -8.44 -3.45
C LEU A 140 2.78 -7.43 -4.59
N THR A 141 1.83 -7.66 -5.52
CA THR A 141 1.49 -6.65 -6.53
C THR A 141 0.95 -5.36 -5.91
N CYS A 142 0.07 -5.45 -4.90
CA CYS A 142 -0.43 -4.29 -4.16
C CYS A 142 0.70 -3.66 -3.33
N LEU A 143 1.44 -4.49 -2.60
CA LEU A 143 2.46 -4.05 -1.67
C LEU A 143 3.64 -3.35 -2.36
N SER A 144 3.91 -3.63 -3.63
CA SER A 144 4.89 -2.86 -4.42
C SER A 144 4.61 -1.35 -4.52
N CYS A 145 3.42 -0.89 -4.15
CA CYS A 145 3.10 0.51 -3.85
C CYS A 145 2.82 0.71 -2.35
N HIS A 146 1.94 -0.14 -1.80
CA HIS A 146 1.30 0.07 -0.51
C HIS A 146 2.23 -0.19 0.69
N ASP A 147 3.32 -0.95 0.51
CA ASP A 147 4.35 -1.13 1.54
C ASP A 147 5.23 0.11 1.75
N GLY A 148 5.18 1.07 0.81
CA GLY A 148 5.89 2.34 0.88
C GLY A 148 7.41 2.24 0.68
N THR A 149 7.99 1.05 0.51
CA THR A 149 9.44 0.83 0.37
C THR A 149 9.96 1.11 -1.03
N THR A 150 9.08 1.04 -2.02
CA THR A 150 9.39 1.25 -3.43
C THR A 150 8.76 2.55 -3.91
N ALA A 151 9.50 3.34 -4.69
CA ALA A 151 8.95 4.57 -5.25
C ALA A 151 7.70 4.32 -6.11
N VAL A 152 6.71 5.22 -6.03
CA VAL A 152 5.40 5.02 -6.68
C VAL A 152 5.50 4.96 -8.21
N ASP A 153 6.52 5.56 -8.79
CA ASP A 153 6.82 5.54 -10.22
C ASP A 153 7.92 4.53 -10.60
N ALA A 154 8.42 3.73 -9.67
CA ALA A 154 9.45 2.75 -9.99
C ALA A 154 8.90 1.61 -10.86
N ILE A 155 9.23 1.67 -12.16
CA ILE A 155 8.85 0.67 -13.16
C ILE A 155 10.07 0.14 -13.93
N VAL A 156 9.95 -1.08 -14.43
CA VAL A 156 11.02 -1.83 -15.10
C VAL A 156 11.10 -1.50 -16.59
N ASN A 157 9.94 -1.29 -17.24
CA ASN A 157 9.84 -0.91 -18.64
C ASN A 157 9.07 0.41 -18.80
N MET A 158 9.80 1.51 -19.02
CA MET A 158 9.17 2.80 -19.29
C MET A 158 8.62 2.87 -20.72
N PRO A 159 7.60 3.70 -21.01
CA PRO A 159 7.09 3.87 -22.36
C PRO A 159 8.17 4.32 -23.34
N GLY A 160 8.17 3.74 -24.54
CA GLY A 160 9.14 4.02 -25.61
C GLY A 160 10.08 2.86 -25.91
N SER A 161 10.77 2.94 -27.05
CA SER A 161 11.69 1.88 -27.49
C SER A 161 12.95 1.81 -26.63
N GLY A 162 13.37 0.58 -26.29
CA GLY A 162 14.66 0.32 -25.62
C GLY A 162 14.74 0.73 -24.15
N ARG A 163 13.61 0.95 -23.47
CA ARG A 163 13.56 1.47 -22.10
C ARG A 163 13.27 0.42 -21.02
N TYR A 164 13.23 -0.84 -21.40
CA TYR A 164 13.28 -1.96 -20.46
C TYR A 164 14.67 -2.06 -19.85
N ASN A 165 14.75 -2.09 -18.52
CA ASN A 165 16.01 -2.25 -17.81
C ASN A 165 15.87 -3.29 -16.70
N ILE A 166 16.54 -4.44 -16.86
CA ILE A 166 16.52 -5.53 -15.88
C ILE A 166 17.04 -5.09 -14.50
N ALA A 167 17.96 -4.12 -14.43
CA ALA A 167 18.46 -3.62 -13.15
C ALA A 167 17.37 -2.94 -12.32
N ARG A 168 16.26 -2.48 -12.94
CA ARG A 168 15.12 -1.88 -12.24
C ARG A 168 14.17 -2.90 -11.61
N VAL A 169 14.36 -4.20 -11.85
CA VAL A 169 13.46 -5.25 -11.31
C VAL A 169 13.36 -5.20 -9.78
N SER A 170 14.47 -4.96 -9.10
CA SER A 170 14.55 -4.92 -7.62
C SER A 170 15.16 -3.63 -7.07
N SER A 171 15.45 -2.66 -7.93
CA SER A 171 16.07 -1.40 -7.55
C SER A 171 15.33 -0.22 -8.18
N ASP A 172 14.88 0.70 -7.34
CA ASP A 172 14.30 1.99 -7.71
C ASP A 172 15.33 3.13 -7.59
N ALA A 173 16.62 2.80 -7.75
CA ALA A 173 17.70 3.77 -7.66
C ALA A 173 17.43 4.98 -8.59
N PRO A 174 17.54 6.24 -8.09
CA PRO A 174 17.19 7.43 -8.86
C PRO A 174 17.89 7.53 -10.21
N ALA A 175 19.16 7.11 -10.31
CA ALA A 175 19.90 7.12 -11.58
C ALA A 175 19.18 6.33 -12.70
N LEU A 176 18.50 5.23 -12.36
CA LEU A 176 17.73 4.45 -13.31
C LEU A 176 16.42 5.15 -13.67
N LEU A 177 15.73 5.77 -12.71
CA LEU A 177 14.46 6.45 -12.96
C LEU A 177 14.62 7.80 -13.68
N ASN A 178 15.80 8.42 -13.54
CA ASN A 178 16.20 9.67 -14.18
C ASN A 178 16.47 9.56 -15.69
N GLU A 179 16.46 8.35 -16.26
CA GLU A 179 16.52 8.15 -17.71
C GLU A 179 15.23 8.60 -18.43
N TRP A 180 14.15 8.87 -17.67
CA TRP A 180 12.89 9.39 -18.21
C TRP A 180 13.03 10.87 -18.65
N PRO A 181 12.50 11.27 -19.83
CA PRO A 181 12.44 12.68 -20.19
C PRO A 181 11.58 13.48 -19.22
N ASN A 182 12.11 14.58 -18.69
CA ASN A 182 11.49 15.35 -17.60
C ASN A 182 11.29 14.50 -16.34
N ALA A 183 12.34 13.79 -15.94
CA ALA A 183 12.34 13.01 -14.70
C ALA A 183 11.99 13.88 -13.48
N ALA A 184 11.36 13.24 -12.51
CA ALA A 184 11.13 13.82 -11.21
C ALA A 184 12.45 14.23 -10.54
N VAL A 185 12.38 15.21 -9.63
CA VAL A 185 13.55 15.64 -8.84
C VAL A 185 13.91 14.54 -7.83
N THR A 186 12.88 13.93 -7.25
CA THR A 186 12.97 12.84 -6.28
C THR A 186 11.95 11.77 -6.64
N HIS A 187 12.28 10.52 -6.30
CA HIS A 187 11.38 9.37 -6.46
C HIS A 187 11.06 8.85 -5.06
N VAL A 188 9.79 8.90 -4.67
CA VAL A 188 9.38 8.60 -3.30
C VAL A 188 8.33 7.50 -3.25
N GLY A 189 8.42 6.66 -2.21
CA GLY A 189 7.36 5.73 -1.86
C GLY A 189 6.21 6.43 -1.13
N LEU A 190 5.17 5.67 -0.78
CA LEU A 190 4.06 6.24 0.00
C LEU A 190 4.51 6.67 1.39
N GLN A 191 5.39 5.89 2.04
CA GLN A 191 5.79 6.08 3.43
C GLN A 191 7.23 6.57 3.56
N GLY A 192 7.45 7.39 4.58
CA GLY A 192 8.76 7.83 5.05
C GLY A 192 8.60 9.07 5.96
N PRO A 193 9.24 9.11 7.15
CA PRO A 193 9.00 10.17 8.14
C PRO A 193 9.38 11.56 7.64
N ASP A 194 10.35 11.64 6.73
CA ASP A 194 10.87 12.92 6.20
C ASP A 194 10.86 13.02 4.67
N GLN A 195 10.54 11.93 3.95
CA GLN A 195 10.55 11.83 2.49
C GLN A 195 9.54 10.76 2.07
N GLY A 196 8.43 11.13 1.43
CA GLY A 196 7.35 10.21 1.10
C GLY A 196 6.09 10.95 0.67
N CYS A 197 5.17 10.29 -0.03
CA CYS A 197 3.94 10.95 -0.46
C CYS A 197 3.08 11.40 0.75
N LEU A 198 3.14 10.68 1.88
CA LEU A 198 2.42 11.06 3.11
C LEU A 198 2.89 12.38 3.76
N VAL A 199 4.05 12.92 3.38
CA VAL A 199 4.47 14.25 3.85
C VAL A 199 3.45 15.32 3.45
N CYS A 200 2.81 15.17 2.29
CA CYS A 200 1.73 16.06 1.84
C CYS A 200 0.34 15.42 2.05
N HIS A 201 0.24 14.11 1.94
CA HIS A 201 -1.03 13.37 1.90
C HIS A 201 -1.46 12.76 3.25
N ASN A 202 -1.08 13.40 4.35
CA ASN A 202 -1.54 13.10 5.70
C ASN A 202 -1.98 14.40 6.38
N PRO A 203 -3.19 14.52 6.93
CA PRO A 203 -3.66 15.74 7.56
C PRO A 203 -2.89 16.10 8.85
N ASN A 204 -2.09 15.18 9.39
CA ASN A 204 -1.29 15.35 10.59
C ASN A 204 0.18 15.68 10.25
N GLY A 205 0.90 16.28 11.20
CA GLY A 205 2.34 16.56 11.05
C GLY A 205 2.63 17.57 9.94
N ALA A 206 3.64 17.28 9.11
CA ALA A 206 4.05 18.16 8.00
C ALA A 206 2.95 18.34 6.93
N GLY A 207 2.04 17.38 6.78
CA GLY A 207 0.97 17.46 5.78
C GLY A 207 -0.13 18.46 6.12
N ALA A 208 -0.20 18.95 7.36
CA ALA A 208 -1.02 20.11 7.72
C ALA A 208 -0.64 21.38 6.94
N ALA A 209 0.59 21.46 6.40
CA ALA A 209 1.02 22.54 5.51
C ALA A 209 0.45 22.42 4.08
N PHE A 210 -0.18 21.29 3.74
CA PHE A 210 -0.77 21.00 2.44
C PHE A 210 -2.27 20.68 2.55
N PRO A 211 -3.10 21.62 3.05
CA PRO A 211 -4.50 21.35 3.41
C PRO A 211 -5.41 20.99 2.21
N THR A 212 -4.95 21.20 0.98
CA THR A 212 -5.67 20.82 -0.25
C THR A 212 -5.26 19.44 -0.78
N ALA A 213 -4.24 18.81 -0.21
CA ALA A 213 -3.84 17.46 -0.56
C ALA A 213 -4.83 16.46 0.06
N TYR A 214 -5.27 15.49 -0.74
CA TYR A 214 -6.17 14.44 -0.24
C TYR A 214 -5.43 13.51 0.71
N ASP A 215 -6.05 13.21 1.84
CA ASP A 215 -5.57 12.18 2.76
C ASP A 215 -5.71 10.78 2.13
N PHE A 216 -4.62 10.03 2.15
CA PHE A 216 -4.63 8.60 1.84
C PHE A 216 -3.82 7.78 2.83
N SER A 217 -3.55 8.31 4.02
CA SER A 217 -2.78 7.65 5.08
C SER A 217 -3.27 6.23 5.40
N ALA A 218 -4.58 6.00 5.37
CA ALA A 218 -5.19 4.68 5.56
C ALA A 218 -4.81 3.63 4.49
N PHE A 219 -4.27 4.05 3.35
CA PHE A 219 -3.85 3.17 2.26
C PHE A 219 -2.34 3.00 2.21
N ALA A 220 -1.58 3.65 3.08
CA ALA A 220 -0.16 3.40 3.24
C ALA A 220 0.04 2.31 4.30
N ILE A 221 0.02 1.06 3.86
CA ILE A 221 -0.02 -0.16 4.70
C ILE A 221 1.33 -0.41 5.39
N GLY A 222 2.40 -0.45 4.61
CA GLY A 222 3.75 -0.66 5.13
C GLY A 222 4.16 -2.12 5.13
N THR A 223 5.23 -2.44 5.85
CA THR A 223 5.71 -3.81 6.01
C THR A 223 5.17 -4.49 7.27
N ASP A 224 4.37 -3.79 8.08
CA ASP A 224 3.70 -4.33 9.25
C ASP A 224 2.23 -4.62 8.93
N LEU A 225 1.94 -5.88 8.58
CA LEU A 225 0.61 -6.35 8.20
C LEU A 225 -0.19 -6.89 9.38
N ARG A 226 0.31 -6.78 10.61
CA ARG A 226 -0.38 -7.30 11.80
C ARG A 226 -1.74 -6.63 12.02
N ASN A 227 -1.94 -5.42 11.50
CA ASN A 227 -3.18 -4.66 11.63
C ASN A 227 -4.06 -4.67 10.35
N ASP A 228 -3.53 -5.17 9.23
CA ASP A 228 -4.09 -4.97 7.89
C ASP A 228 -4.62 -6.27 7.29
N HIS A 229 -5.68 -6.81 7.91
CA HIS A 229 -6.39 -8.04 7.51
C HIS A 229 -5.50 -9.31 7.47
N PRO A 230 -6.10 -10.51 7.49
CA PRO A 230 -5.33 -11.76 7.41
C PRO A 230 -4.77 -11.99 5.99
N VAL A 231 -3.60 -11.41 5.69
CA VAL A 231 -2.81 -11.69 4.47
C VAL A 231 -1.93 -12.92 4.69
N GLY A 232 -1.89 -13.83 3.72
CA GLY A 232 -1.13 -15.08 3.79
C GLY A 232 -1.74 -16.13 4.72
N VAL A 233 -2.99 -15.94 5.18
CA VAL A 233 -3.65 -16.90 6.06
C VAL A 233 -4.28 -18.01 5.24
N ARG A 234 -3.90 -19.25 5.51
CA ARG A 234 -4.47 -20.42 4.82
C ARG A 234 -5.97 -20.52 5.07
N TYR A 235 -6.72 -20.66 3.99
CA TYR A 235 -8.14 -20.91 4.07
C TYR A 235 -8.38 -22.35 4.50
N PRO A 236 -9.15 -22.57 5.59
CA PRO A 236 -9.39 -23.91 6.09
C PRO A 236 -10.23 -24.72 5.09
N PRO A 237 -10.06 -26.06 5.06
CA PRO A 237 -11.04 -26.91 4.40
C PRO A 237 -12.38 -26.80 5.13
N ALA A 238 -13.50 -26.80 4.42
CA ALA A 238 -14.78 -26.93 5.09
C ALA A 238 -14.96 -28.37 5.58
N GLY A 239 -15.63 -28.47 6.72
CA GLY A 239 -15.92 -29.74 7.37
C GLY A 239 -16.92 -29.57 8.50
N ALA A 240 -17.37 -30.70 9.05
CA ALA A 240 -18.27 -30.70 10.21
C ALA A 240 -17.62 -29.94 11.38
N GLY A 241 -18.31 -28.93 11.92
CA GLY A 241 -17.82 -28.11 13.03
C GLY A 241 -16.91 -26.95 12.62
N THR A 242 -16.87 -26.57 11.33
CA THR A 242 -16.13 -25.39 10.85
C THR A 242 -17.10 -24.27 10.44
N ASP A 243 -16.80 -23.03 10.83
CA ASP A 243 -17.59 -21.84 10.48
C ASP A 243 -17.18 -21.28 9.10
N PHE A 244 -17.00 -22.15 8.08
CA PHE A 244 -16.45 -21.77 6.78
C PHE A 244 -17.24 -22.33 5.60
N ASN A 245 -17.55 -21.46 4.64
CA ASN A 245 -18.17 -21.84 3.37
C ASN A 245 -17.12 -22.41 2.40
N GLU A 246 -17.51 -23.39 1.58
CA GLU A 246 -16.68 -23.87 0.48
C GLU A 246 -16.70 -22.90 -0.72
N PRO A 247 -15.55 -22.62 -1.34
CA PRO A 247 -15.52 -21.99 -2.66
C PRO A 247 -16.26 -22.85 -3.69
N GLY A 248 -17.09 -22.22 -4.52
CA GLY A 248 -17.84 -22.92 -5.57
C GLY A 248 -16.96 -23.56 -6.63
N ARG A 249 -15.73 -23.06 -6.83
CA ARG A 249 -14.75 -23.67 -7.72
C ARG A 249 -13.32 -23.52 -7.21
N ARG A 250 -12.50 -24.54 -7.45
CA ARG A 250 -11.07 -24.59 -7.14
C ARG A 250 -10.30 -24.94 -8.42
N GLU A 251 -9.38 -24.08 -8.80
CA GLU A 251 -8.46 -24.22 -9.93
C GLU A 251 -7.01 -24.19 -9.44
N ALA A 252 -6.06 -24.66 -10.24
CA ALA A 252 -4.67 -24.82 -9.82
C ALA A 252 -4.06 -23.62 -9.04
N ARG A 253 -4.39 -22.38 -9.44
CA ARG A 253 -3.87 -21.14 -8.83
C ARG A 253 -4.91 -20.30 -8.08
N LEU A 254 -6.19 -20.65 -8.18
CA LEU A 254 -7.29 -19.77 -7.80
C LEU A 254 -8.49 -20.59 -7.34
N ALA A 255 -9.08 -20.22 -6.21
CA ALA A 255 -10.43 -20.61 -5.86
C ALA A 255 -11.32 -19.38 -5.78
N TYR A 256 -12.61 -19.52 -6.02
CA TYR A 256 -13.55 -18.40 -5.94
C TYR A 256 -14.93 -18.86 -5.50
N PHE A 257 -15.63 -17.94 -4.85
CA PHE A 257 -16.98 -18.14 -4.36
C PHE A 257 -17.96 -17.78 -5.49
N ASP A 258 -18.20 -18.76 -6.36
CA ASP A 258 -19.10 -18.67 -7.51
C ASP A 258 -20.54 -18.34 -7.05
N VAL A 259 -20.96 -17.09 -7.22
CA VAL A 259 -22.25 -16.61 -6.73
C VAL A 259 -23.38 -16.82 -7.72
N ASN A 260 -23.07 -17.03 -9.00
CA ASN A 260 -24.06 -17.16 -10.06
C ASN A 260 -24.10 -18.56 -10.71
N GLY A 261 -23.21 -19.46 -10.29
CA GLY A 261 -23.13 -20.86 -10.71
C GLY A 261 -22.59 -21.06 -12.12
N ASN A 262 -21.95 -20.05 -12.72
CA ASN A 262 -21.52 -20.11 -14.12
C ASN A 262 -20.14 -20.76 -14.31
N SER A 263 -19.48 -21.16 -13.22
CA SER A 263 -18.15 -21.76 -13.22
C SER A 263 -17.08 -20.90 -13.91
N ARG A 264 -17.17 -19.57 -13.75
CA ARG A 264 -16.13 -18.61 -14.18
C ARG A 264 -15.90 -17.56 -13.10
N ALA A 265 -14.63 -17.26 -12.83
CA ALA A 265 -14.27 -16.22 -11.87
C ALA A 265 -14.64 -14.83 -12.39
N GLU A 266 -15.49 -14.12 -11.67
CA GLU A 266 -15.92 -12.77 -12.01
C GLU A 266 -15.30 -11.71 -11.09
N PRO A 267 -15.18 -10.43 -11.53
CA PRO A 267 -14.58 -9.39 -10.71
C PRO A 267 -15.25 -9.21 -9.35
N ASN A 268 -16.57 -9.43 -9.29
CA ASN A 268 -17.42 -9.32 -8.10
C ASN A 268 -17.44 -10.57 -7.20
N GLU A 269 -16.56 -11.54 -7.43
CA GLU A 269 -16.49 -12.76 -6.63
C GLU A 269 -15.24 -12.75 -5.77
N LEU A 270 -15.41 -12.96 -4.46
CA LEU A 270 -14.26 -13.16 -3.58
C LEU A 270 -13.46 -14.37 -4.04
N ARG A 271 -12.15 -14.30 -3.83
CA ARG A 271 -11.19 -15.27 -4.34
C ARG A 271 -10.25 -15.72 -3.24
N LEU A 272 -9.61 -16.85 -3.43
CA LEU A 272 -8.47 -17.32 -2.64
C LEU A 272 -7.36 -17.70 -3.61
N TYR A 273 -6.13 -17.42 -3.24
CA TYR A 273 -4.98 -17.60 -4.13
C TYR A 273 -4.15 -18.78 -3.66
N ASN A 274 -3.80 -19.68 -4.57
CA ASN A 274 -2.90 -20.76 -4.23
C ASN A 274 -1.45 -20.29 -4.35
N THR A 275 -0.79 -20.13 -3.21
CA THR A 275 0.60 -19.66 -3.11
C THR A 275 1.63 -20.80 -3.24
N GLY A 276 1.16 -22.05 -3.37
CA GLY A 276 1.97 -23.27 -3.30
C GLY A 276 1.79 -24.02 -1.98
N ASP A 277 1.38 -23.30 -0.94
CA ASP A 277 1.10 -23.81 0.39
C ASP A 277 -0.38 -24.15 0.60
N GLY A 278 -1.22 -23.91 -0.40
CA GLY A 278 -2.68 -24.05 -0.31
C GLY A 278 -3.36 -22.74 -0.70
N TYR A 279 -4.69 -22.71 -0.65
CA TYR A 279 -5.45 -21.49 -0.93
C TYR A 279 -5.39 -20.57 0.29
N GLU A 280 -4.92 -19.35 0.09
CA GLU A 280 -4.72 -18.37 1.15
C GLU A 280 -5.55 -17.11 0.89
N VAL A 281 -5.89 -16.43 1.98
CA VAL A 281 -6.48 -15.09 1.95
C VAL A 281 -5.36 -14.09 1.69
N GLU A 282 -5.49 -13.40 0.56
CA GLU A 282 -4.57 -12.36 0.07
C GLU A 282 -5.34 -11.05 -0.16
N CYS A 283 -4.66 -9.92 -0.35
CA CYS A 283 -5.28 -8.61 -0.62
C CYS A 283 -6.31 -8.70 -1.77
N ALA A 284 -5.94 -9.38 -2.86
CA ALA A 284 -6.80 -9.52 -4.04
C ALA A 284 -8.01 -10.46 -3.83
N SER A 285 -8.13 -11.10 -2.66
CA SER A 285 -9.31 -11.90 -2.28
C SER A 285 -10.54 -11.02 -2.14
N CYS A 286 -10.35 -9.85 -1.54
CA CYS A 286 -11.40 -8.87 -1.26
C CYS A 286 -11.33 -7.68 -2.20
N HIS A 287 -10.16 -7.34 -2.74
CA HIS A 287 -9.96 -6.16 -3.58
C HIS A 287 -9.76 -6.51 -5.06
N ASP A 288 -10.30 -5.68 -5.96
CA ASP A 288 -9.98 -5.70 -7.39
C ASP A 288 -9.48 -4.31 -7.82
N PRO A 289 -8.20 -4.15 -8.18
CA PRO A 289 -7.62 -2.83 -8.50
C PRO A 289 -8.24 -2.20 -9.76
N HIS A 290 -8.94 -2.97 -10.59
CA HIS A 290 -9.64 -2.44 -11.77
C HIS A 290 -11.00 -1.81 -11.42
N GLY A 291 -11.49 -2.06 -10.20
CA GLY A 291 -12.77 -1.56 -9.70
C GLY A 291 -13.94 -2.44 -10.09
N VAL A 292 -14.84 -2.67 -9.14
CA VAL A 292 -16.11 -3.37 -9.36
C VAL A 292 -17.26 -2.40 -9.15
N PRO A 293 -18.14 -2.17 -10.14
CA PRO A 293 -19.30 -1.29 -9.98
C PRO A 293 -20.25 -1.79 -8.88
N SER A 294 -20.62 -0.91 -7.96
CA SER A 294 -21.47 -1.22 -6.80
C SER A 294 -22.93 -1.49 -7.11
N ALA A 295 -23.44 -1.01 -8.25
CA ALA A 295 -24.83 -1.14 -8.67
C ALA A 295 -24.97 -1.35 -10.19
N GLY A 296 -24.00 -2.07 -10.79
CA GLY A 296 -23.96 -2.36 -12.23
C GLY A 296 -23.21 -1.30 -13.06
N PRO A 297 -23.13 -1.49 -14.39
CA PRO A 297 -22.32 -0.65 -15.27
C PRO A 297 -22.60 0.85 -15.11
N GLY A 298 -21.55 1.65 -14.95
CA GLY A 298 -21.65 3.11 -14.81
C GLY A 298 -21.90 3.60 -13.38
N SER A 299 -22.19 2.72 -12.42
CA SER A 299 -22.20 3.09 -11.00
C SER A 299 -20.79 3.41 -10.50
N ASN A 300 -20.71 4.02 -9.32
CA ASN A 300 -19.43 4.11 -8.61
C ASN A 300 -18.87 2.70 -8.38
N PHE A 301 -17.56 2.57 -8.35
CA PHE A 301 -16.92 1.37 -7.82
C PHE A 301 -17.21 1.23 -6.33
N ASN A 302 -17.19 0.00 -5.86
CA ASN A 302 -17.22 -0.28 -4.42
C ASN A 302 -16.11 0.49 -3.71
N ALA A 303 -16.41 1.00 -2.53
CA ALA A 303 -15.44 1.67 -1.67
C ALA A 303 -14.22 0.75 -1.46
N THR A 304 -13.05 1.36 -1.32
CA THR A 304 -11.75 0.68 -1.16
C THR A 304 -11.46 -0.41 -2.20
N PHE A 305 -12.07 -0.35 -3.39
CA PHE A 305 -11.92 -1.33 -4.47
C PHE A 305 -12.38 -2.75 -4.09
N LEU A 306 -13.36 -2.87 -3.20
CA LEU A 306 -13.87 -4.18 -2.84
C LEU A 306 -14.54 -4.87 -4.03
N ARG A 307 -14.39 -6.20 -4.11
CA ARG A 307 -15.09 -7.03 -5.10
C ARG A 307 -16.60 -6.96 -4.91
N ARG A 308 -17.05 -6.83 -3.66
CA ARG A 308 -18.47 -6.67 -3.31
C ARG A 308 -18.65 -5.62 -2.22
N PRO A 309 -19.80 -4.94 -2.14
CA PRO A 309 -20.10 -4.11 -1.00
C PRO A 309 -20.15 -4.95 0.28
N ASN A 310 -19.60 -4.42 1.38
CA ASN A 310 -19.67 -5.10 2.69
C ASN A 310 -20.96 -4.80 3.47
N THR A 311 -22.04 -4.42 2.77
CA THR A 311 -23.34 -4.18 3.40
C THR A 311 -23.83 -5.46 4.08
N GLY A 312 -24.22 -5.36 5.36
CA GLY A 312 -24.64 -6.53 6.13
C GLY A 312 -23.55 -7.59 6.32
N SER A 313 -22.27 -7.20 6.33
CA SER A 313 -21.12 -8.10 6.47
C SER A 313 -20.99 -9.11 5.32
N ALA A 314 -21.50 -8.79 4.13
CA ALA A 314 -21.55 -9.71 3.00
C ALA A 314 -20.18 -10.28 2.59
N ILE A 315 -19.08 -9.52 2.76
CA ILE A 315 -17.73 -10.05 2.51
C ILE A 315 -17.40 -11.15 3.52
N CYS A 316 -17.61 -10.88 4.81
CA CYS A 316 -17.32 -11.82 5.88
C CYS A 316 -18.14 -13.11 5.72
N LEU A 317 -19.44 -12.96 5.46
CA LEU A 317 -20.39 -14.07 5.29
C LEU A 317 -20.19 -14.85 3.97
N THR A 318 -19.31 -14.37 3.09
CA THR A 318 -18.89 -15.15 1.93
C THR A 318 -18.02 -16.32 2.35
N CYS A 319 -17.06 -16.06 3.25
CA CYS A 319 -16.13 -17.05 3.74
C CYS A 319 -16.66 -17.76 4.98
N HIS A 320 -17.41 -17.06 5.83
CA HIS A 320 -17.84 -17.59 7.12
C HIS A 320 -19.31 -18.00 7.13
N SER A 321 -19.59 -19.19 7.67
CA SER A 321 -20.93 -19.66 8.00
C SER A 321 -21.19 -19.40 9.49
N LYS A 322 -21.67 -18.20 9.81
CA LYS A 322 -21.93 -17.73 11.19
C LYS A 322 -23.41 -17.67 11.50
#